data_AF-A0A2R6EXI4-F1
#
_entry.id   AF-A0A2R6EXI4-F1
#
_cell.length_a   1.000
_cell.length_b   1.000
_cell.length_c   1.000
_cell.angle_alpha   90.00
_cell.angle_beta   90.00
_cell.angle_gamma   90.00
#
_symmetry.space_group_name_H-M   'P 1'
#
loop_
_entity.id
_entity.type
_entity.pdbx_description
1 polymer ?
#
loop_
_entity_poly.entity_id
_entity_poly.type
_entity_poly.pdbx_seq_one_letter_code
_entity_poly.pdbx_strand_id
1 'polypeptide(L)'
;GAIAPSIYGFEMEKRAMIFQLFSGVTKFLPDESRTRGDLHILLVGDPGTGKSALLQYINNIAPRSVYTSGKGSSAAGLTAAAVRDDFAEGQQWTLEAGALVLADQGIAAVDELDKMRCVTGDTLVHTPGGKKPIKEFATEWERSGSIEQLENGRTIRGVDAEVHTMTDAGTIERRAVTAVHEYRSPDTLYRVTLESGDSVTTTADHPFIVHVDGKRATKPATALDRGDYGVSERRRPPRRGHLLSGCVSRGGFRGE
;
A
#
# COMPACT_ATOMS: atom_id res chain seq x y z
N GLY A 1 -6.33 25.95 -0.66
CA GLY A 1 -6.26 26.26 0.78
C GLY A 1 -7.47 25.84 1.62
N ALA A 2 -8.25 24.82 1.25
CA ALA A 2 -9.33 24.30 2.12
C ALA A 2 -8.86 23.21 3.10
N ILE A 3 -7.78 22.49 2.77
CA ILE A 3 -7.15 21.44 3.59
C ILE A 3 -5.76 21.91 4.03
N ALA A 4 -5.42 21.67 5.31
CA ALA A 4 -4.20 22.13 5.97
C ALA A 4 -3.84 23.60 5.67
N PRO A 5 -4.70 24.56 6.08
CA PRO A 5 -4.55 25.98 5.74
C PRO A 5 -3.31 26.63 6.38
N SER A 6 -2.80 26.07 7.49
CA SER A 6 -1.59 26.53 8.17
C SER A 6 -0.30 26.16 7.44
N ILE A 7 -0.36 25.29 6.44
CA ILE A 7 0.81 24.86 5.66
C ILE A 7 0.78 25.59 4.32
N TYR A 8 1.85 26.29 3.95
CA TYR A 8 1.95 26.93 2.63
C TYR A 8 2.39 25.91 1.56
N GLY A 9 1.86 26.01 0.34
CA GLY A 9 2.19 25.11 -0.76
C GLY A 9 1.54 23.72 -0.65
N PHE A 10 2.22 22.70 -1.20
CA PHE A 10 1.76 21.31 -1.28
C PHE A 10 0.38 21.13 -1.91
N GLU A 11 0.06 21.94 -2.94
CA GLU A 11 -1.28 21.95 -3.53
C GLU A 11 -1.66 20.60 -4.16
N MET A 12 -0.67 19.82 -4.60
CA MET A 12 -0.90 18.50 -5.19
C MET A 12 -1.19 17.44 -4.12
N GLU A 13 -0.34 17.39 -3.10
CA GLU A 13 -0.43 16.46 -1.98
C GLU A 13 -1.72 16.70 -1.21
N LYS A 14 -2.04 17.97 -0.94
CA LYS A 14 -3.31 18.38 -0.35
C LYS A 14 -4.52 17.93 -1.16
N ARG A 15 -4.46 18.03 -2.50
CA ARG A 15 -5.54 17.56 -3.36
C ARG A 15 -5.66 16.04 -3.33
N ALA A 16 -4.53 15.32 -3.37
CA ALA A 16 -4.51 13.87 -3.27
C ALA A 16 -5.12 13.42 -1.93
N MET A 17 -4.79 14.09 -0.83
CA MET A 17 -5.37 13.82 0.49
C MET A 17 -6.88 14.04 0.54
N ILE A 18 -7.39 15.05 -0.17
CA ILE A 18 -8.85 15.23 -0.33
C ILE A 18 -9.45 14.02 -1.05
N PHE A 19 -8.86 13.56 -2.15
CA PHE A 19 -9.36 12.37 -2.86
C PHE A 19 -9.28 11.11 -2.00
N GLN A 20 -8.25 10.97 -1.16
CA GLN A 20 -8.14 9.86 -0.23
C GLN A 20 -9.31 9.82 0.77
N LEU A 21 -9.77 10.98 1.28
CA LEU A 21 -10.94 11.05 2.16
C LEU A 21 -12.24 10.59 1.49
N PHE A 22 -12.39 10.87 0.20
CA PHE A 22 -13.61 10.48 -0.54
C PHE A 22 -13.53 9.04 -1.05
N SER A 23 -12.34 8.48 -1.20
CA SER A 23 -12.11 7.12 -1.70
C SER A 23 -12.72 6.89 -3.10
N GLY A 24 -12.65 5.65 -3.58
CA GLY A 24 -13.29 5.18 -4.80
C GLY A 24 -14.32 4.08 -4.51
N VAL A 25 -14.90 3.51 -5.57
CA VAL A 25 -15.92 2.45 -5.44
C VAL A 25 -15.24 1.07 -5.47
N THR A 26 -15.42 0.29 -4.42
CA THR A 26 -15.03 -1.13 -4.39
C THR A 26 -15.88 -1.93 -5.36
N LYS A 27 -15.24 -2.77 -6.19
CA LYS A 27 -15.92 -3.60 -7.20
C LYS A 27 -15.77 -5.08 -6.89
N PHE A 28 -16.84 -5.82 -7.12
CA PHE A 28 -16.85 -7.28 -7.09
C PHE A 28 -16.90 -7.80 -8.52
N LEU A 29 -15.94 -8.66 -8.86
CA LEU A 29 -15.82 -9.26 -10.18
C LEU A 29 -16.66 -10.56 -10.24
N PRO A 30 -16.99 -11.04 -11.46
CA PRO A 30 -17.79 -12.26 -11.64
C PRO A 30 -17.16 -13.54 -11.06
N ASP A 31 -15.85 -13.52 -10.81
CA ASP A 31 -15.07 -14.59 -10.17
C ASP A 31 -15.02 -14.47 -8.63
N GLU A 32 -15.93 -13.67 -8.06
CA GLU A 32 -16.03 -13.34 -6.62
C GLU A 32 -14.82 -12.56 -6.06
N SER A 33 -13.85 -12.19 -6.90
CA SER A 33 -12.71 -11.40 -6.46
C SER A 33 -13.10 -9.93 -6.24
N ARG A 34 -12.42 -9.29 -5.28
CA ARG A 34 -12.70 -7.90 -4.86
C ARG A 34 -11.58 -6.96 -5.31
N THR A 35 -11.95 -5.90 -6.03
CA THR A 35 -11.05 -4.78 -6.34
C THR A 35 -11.29 -3.63 -5.36
N ARG A 36 -10.25 -3.21 -4.63
CA ARG A 36 -10.31 -2.14 -3.62
C ARG A 36 -10.65 -0.78 -4.27
N GLY A 37 -11.57 -0.03 -3.66
CA GLY A 37 -11.86 1.36 -4.03
C GLY A 37 -10.93 2.38 -3.37
N ASP A 38 -10.34 2.04 -2.23
CA ASP A 38 -9.57 2.95 -1.38
C ASP A 38 -8.23 3.38 -1.96
N LEU A 39 -7.86 4.63 -1.67
CA LEU A 39 -6.60 5.23 -2.09
C LEU A 39 -5.59 5.21 -0.95
N HIS A 40 -4.38 4.75 -1.24
CA HIS A 40 -3.24 4.91 -0.32
C HIS A 40 -2.26 5.90 -0.94
N ILE A 41 -1.75 6.80 -0.09
CA ILE A 41 -0.81 7.85 -0.47
C ILE A 41 0.45 7.65 0.35
N LEU A 42 1.60 7.70 -0.33
CA LEU A 42 2.92 7.74 0.30
C LEU A 42 3.52 9.12 0.06
N LEU A 43 3.89 9.82 1.13
CA LEU A 43 4.58 11.10 1.07
C LEU A 43 6.08 10.88 1.33
N VAL A 44 6.91 11.10 0.31
CA VAL A 44 8.38 11.04 0.41
C VAL A 44 8.95 12.42 0.11
N GLY A 45 9.93 12.85 0.91
CA GLY A 45 10.63 14.10 0.69
C GLY A 45 11.54 14.43 1.85
N ASP A 46 12.29 15.52 1.74
CA ASP A 46 13.34 15.87 2.70
C ASP A 46 12.83 16.04 4.14
N PRO A 47 13.65 15.78 5.15
CA PRO A 47 13.30 16.09 6.55
C PRO A 47 12.87 17.56 6.71
N GLY A 48 11.91 17.83 7.60
CA GLY A 48 11.49 19.20 7.91
C GLY A 48 10.55 19.86 6.90
N THR A 49 10.07 19.16 5.87
CA THR A 49 9.17 19.72 4.84
C THR A 49 7.68 19.77 5.23
N GLY A 50 7.32 19.44 6.48
CA GLY A 50 5.94 19.50 6.96
C GLY A 50 5.05 18.30 6.62
N LYS A 51 5.62 17.18 6.12
CA LYS A 51 4.89 15.92 5.85
C LYS A 51 4.13 15.40 7.08
N SER A 52 4.79 15.36 8.24
CA SER A 52 4.17 14.93 9.51
C SER A 52 3.01 15.85 9.91
N ALA A 53 3.10 17.16 9.64
CA ALA A 53 2.02 18.09 9.91
C ALA A 53 0.81 17.88 8.96
N LEU A 54 1.06 17.51 7.70
CA LEU A 54 -0.01 17.07 6.78
C LEU A 54 -0.68 15.79 7.28
N LEU A 55 0.10 14.79 7.72
CA LEU A 55 -0.42 13.53 8.29
C LEU A 55 -1.23 13.76 9.57
N GLN A 56 -0.79 14.65 10.45
CA GLN A 56 -1.57 15.01 11.64
C GLN A 56 -2.86 15.75 11.27
N TYR A 57 -2.81 16.63 10.28
CA TYR A 57 -4.00 17.34 9.82
C TYR A 57 -5.06 16.38 9.30
N ILE A 58 -4.69 15.43 8.42
CA ILE A 58 -5.63 14.44 7.90
C ILE A 58 -6.20 13.57 9.01
N ASN A 59 -5.35 13.19 9.96
CA ASN A 59 -5.78 12.39 11.10
C ASN A 59 -6.86 13.08 11.94
N ASN A 60 -6.79 14.41 12.06
CA ASN A 60 -7.76 15.16 12.85
C ASN A 60 -9.10 15.41 12.13
N ILE A 61 -9.12 15.35 10.79
CA ILE A 61 -10.35 15.61 10.01
C ILE A 61 -11.02 14.35 9.50
N ALA A 62 -10.29 13.24 9.39
CA ALA A 62 -10.82 11.98 8.89
C ALA A 62 -11.65 11.28 9.98
N PRO A 63 -12.87 10.80 9.65
CA PRO A 63 -13.62 9.95 10.57
C PRO A 63 -12.88 8.63 10.78
N ARG A 64 -12.79 8.16 12.02
CA ARG A 64 -12.09 6.91 12.41
C ARG A 64 -10.63 6.88 11.92
N SER A 65 -9.86 7.87 12.34
CA SER A 65 -8.44 7.95 12.00
C SER A 65 -7.54 7.58 13.17
N VAL A 66 -6.43 6.92 12.85
CA VAL A 66 -5.36 6.60 13.80
C VAL A 66 -4.04 7.12 13.26
N TYR A 67 -3.29 7.80 14.10
CA TYR A 67 -1.93 8.23 13.82
C TYR A 67 -0.95 7.33 14.57
N THR A 68 0.07 6.84 13.88
CA THR A 68 1.16 6.09 14.51
C THR A 68 2.51 6.42 13.87
N SER A 69 3.59 6.30 14.65
CA SER A 69 4.96 6.39 14.15
C SER A 69 5.52 4.98 13.91
N GLY A 70 6.29 4.84 12.84
CA GLY A 70 6.98 3.61 12.48
C GLY A 70 8.00 3.14 13.53
N LYS A 71 8.58 4.05 14.32
CA LYS A 71 9.49 3.69 15.44
C LYS A 71 8.78 2.96 16.58
N GLY A 72 7.54 3.33 16.87
CA GLY A 72 6.72 2.75 17.94
C GLY A 72 5.81 1.61 17.47
N SER A 73 5.71 1.41 16.16
CA SER A 73 4.83 0.40 15.56
C SER A 73 5.57 -0.92 15.38
N SER A 74 4.98 -2.00 15.90
CA SER A 74 5.35 -3.37 15.54
C SER A 74 4.33 -3.94 14.56
N ALA A 75 4.66 -5.02 13.83
CA ALA A 75 3.69 -5.70 12.96
C ALA A 75 2.41 -6.08 13.73
N ALA A 76 2.55 -6.55 14.98
CA ALA A 76 1.43 -6.81 15.89
C ALA A 76 0.70 -5.52 16.31
N GLY A 77 1.43 -4.46 16.64
CA GLY A 77 0.85 -3.15 17.03
C GLY A 77 0.12 -2.42 15.90
N LEU A 78 0.41 -2.73 14.63
CA LEU A 78 -0.37 -2.25 13.49
C LEU A 78 -1.61 -3.11 13.24
N THR A 79 -1.56 -4.41 13.52
CA THR A 79 -2.63 -5.35 13.18
C THR A 79 -3.44 -5.73 14.41
N ALA A 80 -2.99 -6.71 15.19
CA ALA A 80 -3.51 -7.04 16.50
C ALA A 80 -2.44 -7.74 17.35
N ALA A 81 -2.56 -7.59 18.67
CA ALA A 81 -1.69 -8.24 19.64
C ALA A 81 -2.51 -9.04 20.66
N ALA A 82 -2.04 -10.22 21.03
CA ALA A 82 -2.56 -10.95 22.18
C ALA A 82 -1.82 -10.48 23.44
N VAL A 83 -2.57 -9.96 24.40
CA VAL A 83 -2.07 -9.42 25.66
C VAL A 83 -2.64 -10.27 26.80
N ARG A 84 -1.83 -10.56 27.82
CA ARG A 84 -2.33 -11.25 29.01
C ARG A 84 -3.03 -10.24 29.90
N ASP A 85 -4.21 -10.61 30.39
CA ASP A 85 -4.92 -9.80 31.35
C ASP A 85 -4.26 -9.95 32.73
N ASP A 86 -3.76 -8.84 33.27
CA ASP A 86 -3.11 -8.77 34.57
C ASP A 86 -4.12 -8.92 35.73
N PHE A 87 -5.42 -8.76 35.47
CA PHE A 87 -6.48 -8.91 36.48
C PHE A 87 -6.95 -10.36 36.67
N ALA A 88 -6.63 -11.26 35.74
CA ALA A 88 -7.09 -12.65 35.73
C ALA A 88 -5.96 -13.67 36.01
N GLU A 89 -5.06 -13.34 36.96
CA GLU A 89 -3.90 -14.17 37.36
C GLU A 89 -3.03 -14.65 36.18
N GLY A 90 -3.02 -13.88 35.07
CA GLY A 90 -2.22 -14.19 33.88
C GLY A 90 -2.66 -15.44 33.09
N GLN A 91 -3.84 -16.01 33.39
CA GLN A 91 -4.39 -17.18 32.69
C GLN A 91 -5.28 -16.81 31.50
N GLN A 92 -5.80 -15.58 31.47
CA GLN A 92 -6.67 -15.11 30.40
C GLN A 92 -5.90 -14.24 29.41
N TRP A 93 -6.00 -14.61 28.14
CA TRP A 93 -5.46 -13.83 27.03
C TRP A 93 -6.59 -13.04 26.38
N THR A 94 -6.38 -11.73 26.24
CA THR A 94 -7.25 -10.80 25.55
C THR A 94 -6.54 -10.27 24.32
N LEU A 95 -7.28 -9.77 23.34
CA LEU A 95 -6.72 -9.23 22.12
C LEU A 95 -6.90 -7.73 22.08
N GLU A 96 -5.81 -7.05 21.78
CA GLU A 96 -5.79 -5.63 21.53
C GLU A 96 -5.70 -5.38 20.03
N ALA A 97 -6.65 -4.60 19.51
CA ALA A 97 -6.65 -4.18 18.12
C ALA A 97 -5.51 -3.18 17.87
N GLY A 98 -4.75 -3.40 16.80
CA GLY A 98 -3.69 -2.52 16.35
C GLY A 98 -4.19 -1.36 15.49
N ALA A 99 -3.29 -0.44 15.15
CA ALA A 99 -3.64 0.84 14.52
C ALA A 99 -4.44 0.72 13.21
N LEU A 100 -4.14 -0.26 12.34
CA LEU A 100 -4.84 -0.46 11.07
C LEU A 100 -6.28 -0.98 11.28
N VAL A 101 -6.49 -1.76 12.33
CA VAL A 101 -7.81 -2.31 12.65
C VAL A 101 -8.68 -1.24 13.29
N LEU A 102 -8.10 -0.46 14.21
CA LEU A 102 -8.78 0.68 14.82
C LEU A 102 -9.19 1.73 13.77
N ALA A 103 -8.39 1.87 12.71
CA ALA A 103 -8.66 2.75 11.57
C ALA A 103 -9.50 2.10 10.45
N ASP A 104 -10.17 0.96 10.70
CA ASP A 104 -11.00 0.32 9.69
C ASP A 104 -12.07 1.29 9.12
N GLN A 105 -12.22 1.27 7.79
CA GLN A 105 -13.01 2.21 6.99
C GLN A 105 -12.67 3.70 7.20
N GLY A 106 -11.52 4.01 7.78
CA GLY A 106 -11.01 5.36 7.98
C GLY A 106 -9.59 5.52 7.46
N ILE A 107 -8.76 6.30 8.17
CA ILE A 107 -7.38 6.60 7.76
C ILE A 107 -6.39 6.14 8.81
N ALA A 108 -5.46 5.27 8.42
CA ALA A 108 -4.27 5.01 9.20
C ALA A 108 -3.12 5.90 8.69
N ALA A 109 -2.81 6.95 9.44
CA ALA A 109 -1.70 7.85 9.15
C ALA A 109 -0.42 7.30 9.81
N VAL A 110 0.49 6.76 8.99
CA VAL A 110 1.76 6.20 9.46
C VAL A 110 2.92 7.12 9.09
N ASP A 111 3.57 7.70 10.09
CA ASP A 111 4.77 8.53 9.91
C ASP A 111 6.05 7.71 10.14
N GLU A 112 7.19 8.18 9.63
CA GLU A 112 8.50 7.51 9.75
C GLU A 112 8.45 6.04 9.29
N LEU A 113 7.78 5.79 8.16
CA LEU A 113 7.59 4.45 7.61
C LEU A 113 8.92 3.68 7.46
N ASP A 114 10.00 4.39 7.12
CA ASP A 114 11.35 3.87 6.97
C ASP A 114 11.96 3.30 8.27
N LYS A 115 11.35 3.60 9.42
CA LYS A 115 11.79 3.11 10.73
C LYS A 115 11.05 1.86 11.19
N MET A 116 10.07 1.39 10.43
CA MET A 116 9.39 0.13 10.76
C MET A 116 10.26 -1.09 10.47
N ARG A 117 10.12 -2.11 11.31
CA ARG A 117 10.73 -3.42 11.06
C ARG A 117 9.96 -4.13 9.95
N CYS A 118 10.68 -4.57 8.92
CA CYS A 118 10.12 -5.39 7.86
C CYS A 118 9.68 -6.76 8.40
N VAL A 119 8.66 -7.34 7.78
CA VAL A 119 8.35 -8.77 7.96
C VAL A 119 9.50 -9.57 7.37
N THR A 120 10.31 -10.18 8.22
CA THR A 120 11.37 -11.11 7.82
C THR A 120 10.86 -12.54 7.93
N GLY A 121 11.61 -13.51 7.40
CA GLY A 121 11.28 -14.92 7.50
C GLY A 121 11.08 -15.44 8.93
N ASP A 122 11.69 -14.77 9.91
CA ASP A 122 11.59 -15.10 11.34
C ASP A 122 10.32 -14.54 12.00
N THR A 123 9.54 -13.74 11.28
CA THR A 123 8.28 -13.18 11.78
C THR A 123 7.29 -14.31 12.05
N LEU A 124 6.71 -14.35 13.25
CA LEU A 124 5.82 -15.43 13.64
C LEU A 124 4.41 -15.27 13.05
N VAL A 125 3.86 -16.36 12.50
CA VAL A 125 2.46 -16.48 12.10
C VAL A 125 1.72 -17.37 13.10
N HIS A 126 0.49 -16.99 13.41
CA HIS A 126 -0.39 -17.77 14.27
C HIS A 126 -1.32 -18.66 13.44
N THR A 127 -1.12 -19.97 13.55
CA THR A 127 -1.97 -21.00 12.94
C THR A 127 -2.77 -21.73 14.03
N PRO A 128 -3.78 -22.54 13.68
CA PRO A 128 -4.44 -23.42 14.64
C PRO A 128 -3.47 -24.38 15.36
N GLY A 129 -2.38 -24.77 14.71
CA GLY A 129 -1.33 -25.63 15.27
C GLY A 129 -0.28 -24.91 16.13
N GLY A 130 -0.47 -23.61 16.40
CA GLY A 130 0.46 -22.79 17.18
C GLY A 130 1.20 -21.74 16.35
N LYS A 131 2.22 -21.14 16.97
CA LYS A 131 3.05 -20.09 16.35
C LYS A 131 4.27 -20.72 15.68
N LYS A 132 4.60 -20.27 14.47
CA LYS A 132 5.85 -20.63 13.78
C LYS A 132 6.36 -19.48 12.91
N PRO A 133 7.66 -19.42 12.59
CA PRO A 133 8.19 -18.46 11.63
C PRO A 133 7.47 -18.54 10.28
N ILE A 134 7.20 -17.39 9.66
CA ILE A 134 6.50 -17.31 8.37
C ILE A 134 7.29 -18.00 7.26
N LYS A 135 8.62 -18.04 7.36
CA LYS A 135 9.47 -18.78 6.41
C LYS A 135 9.23 -20.28 6.51
N GLU A 136 9.15 -20.83 7.71
CA GLU A 136 8.83 -22.25 7.91
C GLU A 136 7.44 -22.57 7.38
N PHE A 137 6.46 -21.72 7.69
CA PHE A 137 5.10 -21.83 7.16
C PHE A 137 5.07 -21.82 5.62
N ALA A 138 5.81 -20.91 4.97
CA ALA A 138 5.89 -20.85 3.51
C ALA A 138 6.54 -22.11 2.92
N THR A 139 7.60 -22.61 3.55
CA THR A 139 8.38 -23.77 3.08
C THR A 139 7.57 -25.07 3.08
N GLU A 140 6.59 -25.20 4.00
CA GLU A 140 5.69 -26.37 4.07
C GLU A 140 4.93 -26.63 2.76
N TRP A 141 4.67 -25.56 2.00
CA TRP A 141 3.87 -25.61 0.77
C TRP A 141 4.71 -25.65 -0.50
N GLU A 142 6.04 -25.73 -0.41
CA GLU A 142 6.90 -25.76 -1.62
C GLU A 142 6.68 -27.01 -2.49
N ARG A 143 6.24 -28.11 -1.89
CA ARG A 143 6.04 -29.40 -2.58
C ARG A 143 4.61 -29.60 -3.08
N SER A 144 3.63 -29.01 -2.39
CA SER A 144 2.20 -29.23 -2.62
C SER A 144 1.50 -28.02 -3.24
N GLY A 145 2.00 -26.81 -2.99
CA GLY A 145 1.49 -25.57 -3.55
C GLY A 145 1.99 -25.32 -4.98
N SER A 146 1.21 -24.54 -5.73
CA SER A 146 1.64 -24.03 -7.03
C SER A 146 2.54 -22.83 -6.83
N ILE A 147 3.80 -22.91 -7.26
CA ILE A 147 4.76 -21.81 -7.16
C ILE A 147 4.78 -21.00 -8.45
N GLU A 148 4.34 -19.75 -8.34
CA GLU A 148 4.51 -18.72 -9.37
C GLU A 148 5.82 -17.98 -9.10
N GLN A 149 6.84 -18.21 -9.93
CA GLN A 149 8.13 -17.53 -9.80
C GLN A 149 8.03 -16.11 -10.35
N LEU A 150 8.54 -15.14 -9.58
CA LEU A 150 8.60 -13.73 -9.92
C LEU A 150 10.07 -13.30 -10.00
N GLU A 151 10.35 -12.20 -10.69
CA GLU A 151 11.72 -11.69 -10.84
C GLU A 151 12.38 -11.35 -9.50
N ASN A 152 11.60 -10.87 -8.53
CA ASN A 152 12.04 -10.48 -7.19
C ASN A 152 11.53 -11.42 -6.09
N GLY A 153 11.02 -12.61 -6.41
CA GLY A 153 10.38 -13.44 -5.39
C GLY A 153 9.56 -14.59 -5.94
N ARG A 154 8.56 -15.02 -5.17
CA ARG A 154 7.62 -16.06 -5.57
C ARG A 154 6.30 -15.89 -4.84
N THR A 155 5.24 -16.33 -5.50
CA THR A 155 3.92 -16.50 -4.88
C THR A 155 3.60 -17.98 -4.81
N ILE A 156 3.31 -18.48 -3.61
CA ILE A 156 2.88 -19.85 -3.37
C ILE A 156 1.36 -19.85 -3.23
N ARG A 157 0.67 -20.54 -4.13
CA ARG A 157 -0.80 -20.68 -4.15
C ARG A 157 -1.22 -22.12 -3.81
N GLY A 158 -2.51 -22.32 -3.55
CA GLY A 158 -3.01 -23.65 -3.18
C GLY A 158 -2.54 -24.07 -1.78
N VAL A 159 -2.45 -23.09 -0.88
CA VAL A 159 -2.04 -23.29 0.50
C VAL A 159 -3.26 -23.78 1.28
N ASP A 160 -3.29 -25.05 1.63
CA ASP A 160 -4.38 -25.63 2.45
C ASP A 160 -4.12 -25.37 3.94
N ALA A 161 -4.15 -24.09 4.31
CA ALA A 161 -3.90 -23.66 5.67
C ALA A 161 -4.90 -22.59 6.10
N GLU A 162 -5.17 -22.54 7.40
CA GLU A 162 -5.89 -21.45 8.03
C GLU A 162 -4.96 -20.64 8.92
N VAL A 163 -5.18 -19.33 8.95
CA VAL A 163 -4.55 -18.42 9.91
C VAL A 163 -5.61 -17.73 10.74
N HIS A 164 -5.26 -17.38 11.97
CA HIS A 164 -6.10 -16.50 12.77
C HIS A 164 -6.01 -15.08 12.22
N THR A 165 -7.16 -14.50 11.92
CA THR A 165 -7.29 -13.12 11.50
C THR A 165 -8.40 -12.46 12.30
N MET A 166 -8.42 -11.13 12.30
CA MET A 166 -9.47 -10.38 12.97
C MET A 166 -10.45 -9.87 11.93
N THR A 167 -11.74 -10.03 12.22
CA THR A 167 -12.81 -9.46 11.42
C THR A 167 -12.98 -7.99 11.71
N ASP A 168 -13.72 -7.31 10.85
CA ASP A 168 -14.12 -5.90 11.01
C ASP A 168 -14.94 -5.68 12.31
N ALA A 169 -15.51 -6.75 12.90
CA ALA A 169 -16.23 -6.72 14.17
C ALA A 169 -15.31 -6.91 15.40
N GLY A 170 -13.99 -7.01 15.21
CA GLY A 170 -13.03 -7.21 16.29
C GLY A 170 -12.99 -8.64 16.85
N THR A 171 -13.62 -9.60 16.18
CA THR A 171 -13.57 -11.02 16.54
C THR A 171 -12.43 -11.72 15.83
N ILE A 172 -11.76 -12.68 16.49
CA ILE A 172 -10.84 -13.58 15.79
C ILE A 172 -11.62 -14.69 15.12
N GLU A 173 -11.33 -14.88 13.84
CA GLU A 173 -11.80 -15.99 13.04
C GLU A 173 -10.64 -16.67 12.34
N ARG A 174 -10.89 -17.90 11.90
CA ARG A 174 -9.98 -18.63 11.03
C ARG A 174 -10.32 -18.27 9.59
N ARG A 175 -9.29 -17.91 8.83
CA ARG A 175 -9.42 -17.70 7.38
C ARG A 175 -8.42 -18.55 6.63
N ALA A 176 -8.90 -19.12 5.53
CA ALA A 176 -8.06 -19.82 4.57
C ALA A 176 -7.01 -18.86 3.98
N VAL A 177 -5.78 -19.35 3.90
CA VAL A 177 -4.68 -18.66 3.23
C VAL A 177 -4.80 -18.91 1.74
N THR A 178 -5.07 -17.86 0.97
CA THR A 178 -5.19 -17.97 -0.49
C THR A 178 -3.83 -18.06 -1.18
N ALA A 179 -2.85 -17.33 -0.65
CA ALA A 179 -1.48 -17.32 -1.14
C ALA A 179 -0.50 -16.85 -0.07
N VAL A 180 0.76 -17.27 -0.21
CA VAL A 180 1.92 -16.73 0.52
C VAL A 180 2.82 -16.04 -0.48
N HIS A 181 3.11 -14.76 -0.25
CA HIS A 181 3.98 -13.97 -1.12
C HIS A 181 5.33 -13.76 -0.44
N GLU A 182 6.39 -14.22 -1.08
CA GLU A 182 7.78 -14.05 -0.62
C GLU A 182 8.53 -13.17 -1.62
N TYR A 183 8.97 -12.00 -1.17
CA TYR A 183 9.74 -11.07 -1.98
C TYR A 183 11.13 -10.84 -1.39
N ARG A 184 12.11 -10.66 -2.26
CA ARG A 184 13.42 -10.12 -1.94
C ARG A 184 13.45 -8.67 -2.39
N SER A 185 14.04 -7.81 -1.55
CA SER A 185 14.37 -6.45 -1.98
C SER A 185 15.30 -6.56 -3.19
N PRO A 186 15.01 -5.88 -4.31
CA PRO A 186 15.88 -5.91 -5.46
C PRO A 186 17.17 -5.15 -5.17
N ASP A 187 18.29 -5.62 -5.73
CA ASP A 187 19.60 -4.95 -5.63
C ASP A 187 19.69 -3.70 -6.52
N THR A 188 18.73 -3.51 -7.42
CA THR A 188 18.70 -2.41 -8.40
C THR A 188 17.28 -1.89 -8.57
N LEU A 189 17.16 -0.56 -8.66
CA LEU A 189 15.89 0.13 -8.96
C LEU A 189 15.98 0.82 -10.32
N TYR A 190 14.86 0.88 -11.03
CA TYR A 190 14.71 1.51 -12.33
C TYR A 190 14.18 2.92 -12.16
N ARG A 191 14.81 3.90 -12.81
CA ARG A 191 14.27 5.27 -12.89
C ARG A 191 13.51 5.41 -14.21
N VAL A 192 12.21 5.62 -14.11
CA VAL A 192 11.33 5.92 -15.25
C VAL A 192 11.11 7.42 -15.31
N THR A 193 11.52 8.04 -16.41
CA THR A 193 11.37 9.49 -16.63
C THR A 193 10.40 9.75 -17.78
N LEU A 194 9.37 10.56 -17.51
CA LEU A 194 8.38 10.99 -18.48
C LEU A 194 8.90 12.18 -19.29
N GLU A 195 8.33 12.43 -20.48
CA GLU A 195 8.68 13.61 -21.29
C GLU A 195 8.42 14.93 -20.56
N SER A 196 7.47 14.95 -19.62
CA SER A 196 7.21 16.11 -18.76
C SER A 196 8.39 16.48 -17.85
N GLY A 197 9.40 15.61 -17.74
CA GLY A 197 10.52 15.73 -16.83
C GLY A 197 10.24 15.16 -15.43
N ASP A 198 9.02 14.65 -15.19
CA ASP A 198 8.71 13.96 -13.94
C ASP A 198 9.32 12.55 -13.98
N SER A 199 9.93 12.12 -12.88
CA SER A 199 10.58 10.81 -12.78
C SER A 199 10.12 10.06 -11.55
N VAL A 200 10.01 8.74 -11.66
CA VAL A 200 9.73 7.82 -10.56
C VAL A 200 10.79 6.72 -10.52
N THR A 201 11.31 6.43 -9.33
CA THR A 201 12.20 5.29 -9.10
C THR A 201 11.37 4.11 -8.61
N THR A 202 11.53 2.95 -9.21
CA THR A 202 10.65 1.80 -8.97
C THR A 202 11.35 0.46 -9.20
N THR A 203 10.68 -0.64 -8.85
CA THR A 203 11.17 -2.00 -9.11
C THR A 203 10.94 -2.41 -10.57
N ALA A 204 11.71 -3.38 -11.06
CA ALA A 204 11.67 -3.85 -12.46
C ALA A 204 10.25 -4.23 -12.93
N ASP A 205 9.52 -4.87 -12.03
CA ASP A 205 8.19 -5.44 -12.22
C ASP A 205 7.05 -4.44 -11.98
N HIS A 206 7.34 -3.21 -11.56
CA HIS A 206 6.29 -2.27 -11.22
C HIS A 206 5.40 -1.95 -12.43
N PRO A 207 4.08 -2.15 -12.32
CA PRO A 207 3.16 -1.97 -13.43
C PRO A 207 2.91 -0.48 -13.74
N PHE A 208 3.28 -0.05 -14.94
CA PHE A 208 2.91 1.25 -15.50
C PHE A 208 1.71 1.10 -16.42
N ILE A 209 0.74 1.98 -16.23
CA ILE A 209 -0.40 2.11 -17.15
C ILE A 209 0.09 2.86 -18.39
N VAL A 210 0.06 2.18 -19.52
CA VAL A 210 0.41 2.72 -20.84
C VAL A 210 -0.80 2.68 -21.77
N HIS A 211 -0.81 3.52 -22.79
CA HIS A 211 -1.78 3.41 -23.89
C HIS A 211 -1.09 2.87 -25.14
N VAL A 212 -1.56 1.70 -25.59
CA VAL A 212 -1.11 1.03 -26.83
C VAL A 212 -2.33 0.93 -27.74
N ASP A 213 -2.21 1.44 -28.98
CA ASP A 213 -3.30 1.46 -29.97
C ASP A 213 -4.64 2.01 -29.46
N GLY A 214 -4.58 3.05 -28.61
CA GLY A 214 -5.76 3.70 -28.04
C GLY A 214 -6.43 2.92 -26.90
N LYS A 215 -5.90 1.77 -26.50
CA LYS A 215 -6.37 0.97 -25.36
C LYS A 215 -5.41 1.10 -24.18
N ARG A 216 -5.95 1.08 -22.96
CA ARG A 216 -5.13 0.97 -21.75
C ARG A 216 -4.57 -0.44 -21.64
N ALA A 217 -3.27 -0.50 -21.40
CA ALA A 217 -2.53 -1.70 -21.08
C ALA A 217 -1.62 -1.41 -19.88
N THR A 218 -1.04 -2.46 -19.32
CA THR A 218 -0.06 -2.37 -18.24
C THR A 218 1.25 -2.98 -18.74
N LYS A 219 2.36 -2.29 -18.55
CA LYS A 219 3.72 -2.79 -18.82
C LYS A 219 4.58 -2.68 -17.56
N PRO A 220 5.44 -3.66 -17.26
CA PRO A 220 6.44 -3.52 -16.20
C PRO A 220 7.48 -2.45 -16.57
N ALA A 221 8.19 -1.91 -15.57
CA ALA A 221 9.20 -0.87 -15.75
C ALA A 221 10.28 -1.23 -16.79
N THR A 222 10.69 -2.51 -16.82
CA THR A 222 11.68 -3.06 -17.75
C THR A 222 11.20 -3.17 -19.20
N ALA A 223 9.88 -3.19 -19.43
CA ALA A 223 9.30 -3.30 -20.76
C ALA A 223 8.78 -1.97 -21.30
N LEU A 224 9.11 -0.85 -20.64
CA LEU A 224 8.75 0.48 -21.12
C LEU A 224 9.66 0.89 -22.29
N ASP A 225 9.03 1.18 -23.41
CA ASP A 225 9.71 1.63 -24.62
C ASP A 225 9.68 3.15 -24.75
N ARG A 226 10.74 3.72 -25.36
CA ARG A 226 10.74 5.12 -25.81
C ARG A 226 9.62 5.33 -26.83
N GLY A 227 8.48 5.85 -26.37
CA GLY A 227 7.28 6.06 -27.20
C GLY A 227 6.00 5.51 -26.58
N ASP A 228 6.08 4.69 -25.53
CA ASP A 228 4.90 4.33 -24.75
C ASP A 228 4.27 5.60 -24.15
N TYR A 229 2.93 5.62 -24.05
CA TYR A 229 2.20 6.78 -23.52
C TYR A 229 1.67 6.49 -22.13
N GLY A 230 2.42 6.94 -21.12
CA GLY A 230 2.01 6.89 -19.72
C GLY A 230 0.95 7.95 -19.38
N VAL A 231 0.20 7.72 -18.31
CA VAL A 231 -0.65 8.77 -17.72
C VAL A 231 0.23 9.70 -16.91
N SER A 232 0.30 10.98 -17.29
CA SER A 232 0.99 12.02 -16.53
C SER A 232 0.04 13.16 -16.18
N GLU A 233 0.30 13.82 -15.06
CA GLU A 233 -0.50 14.98 -14.65
C GLU A 233 0.02 16.25 -15.33
N ARG A 234 -0.85 17.02 -15.98
CA ARG A 234 -0.46 18.30 -16.59
C ARG A 234 -0.08 19.31 -15.50
N ARG A 235 1.16 19.82 -15.52
CA ARG A 235 1.46 21.12 -14.91
C ARG A 235 0.68 22.22 -15.67
N ARG A 236 -0.05 23.07 -14.95
CA ARG A 236 -0.92 24.14 -15.52
C ARG A 236 -0.16 24.98 -16.58
N PRO A 237 -0.80 25.41 -17.68
CA PRO A 237 -0.24 26.44 -18.55
C PRO A 237 -0.44 27.84 -17.94
N PRO A 238 0.38 28.85 -18.32
CA PRO A 238 0.08 30.24 -18.00
C PRO A 238 -1.20 30.68 -18.75
N ARG A 239 -2.02 31.50 -18.09
CA ARG A 239 -3.36 31.90 -18.53
C ARG A 239 -3.35 32.60 -19.90
N ARG A 240 -4.19 32.13 -20.84
CA ARG A 240 -5.34 32.87 -21.44
C ARG A 240 -6.02 32.04 -22.55
N GLY A 241 -7.36 31.98 -22.50
CA GLY A 241 -8.23 31.81 -23.66
C GLY A 241 -8.55 30.38 -24.11
N HIS A 242 -9.85 30.07 -24.06
CA HIS A 242 -10.59 29.07 -24.84
C HIS A 242 -10.77 27.62 -24.32
N LEU A 243 -12.07 27.33 -24.14
CA LEU A 243 -12.86 26.08 -24.19
C LEU A 243 -12.38 24.79 -23.51
N LEU A 244 -13.29 24.28 -22.68
CA LEU A 244 -13.33 22.93 -22.14
C LEU A 244 -13.39 21.89 -23.27
N SER A 245 -12.37 21.04 -23.33
CA SER A 245 -12.40 19.73 -23.99
C SER A 245 -11.37 18.85 -23.28
N GLY A 246 -11.77 17.65 -22.86
CA GLY A 246 -10.87 16.67 -22.25
C GLY A 246 -9.68 16.41 -23.17
N CYS A 247 -8.46 16.64 -22.68
CA CYS A 247 -7.25 16.59 -23.48
C CYS A 247 -6.13 15.89 -22.70
N VAL A 248 -6.02 14.58 -22.93
CA VAL A 248 -4.83 13.76 -22.65
C VAL A 248 -3.71 14.26 -23.57
N SER A 249 -2.61 14.77 -23.03
CA SER A 249 -1.44 15.12 -23.85
C SER A 249 -0.51 13.92 -24.01
N ARG A 250 -0.17 13.62 -25.27
CA ARG A 250 0.84 12.66 -25.70
C ARG A 250 2.22 13.15 -25.24
N GLY A 251 2.97 12.30 -24.56
CA GLY A 251 4.40 12.51 -24.34
C GLY A 251 5.12 11.17 -24.23
N GLY A 252 6.19 10.99 -25.01
CA GLY A 252 6.93 9.74 -25.15
C GLY A 252 8.12 9.64 -24.19
N PHE A 253 8.43 8.42 -23.75
CA PHE A 253 9.57 8.17 -22.87
C PHE A 253 10.92 8.49 -23.55
N ARG A 254 11.85 9.09 -22.80
CA ARG A 254 13.29 9.15 -23.15
C ARG A 254 14.07 8.42 -22.06
N GLY A 255 14.62 7.25 -22.38
CA GLY A 255 15.57 6.55 -21.51
C GLY A 255 16.96 7.21 -21.51
N GLU A 256 17.73 7.04 -20.44
CA GLU A 256 19.17 6.79 -20.47
C GLU A 256 19.41 5.57 -19.59
#